data_AF-A0A059AAM5-F1
#
_entry.id   AF-A0A059AAM5-F1
#
_cell.length_a   1.000
_cell.length_b   1.000
_cell.length_c   1.000
_cell.angle_alpha   90.00
_cell.angle_beta   90.00
_cell.angle_gamma   90.00
#
_symmetry.space_group_name_H-M   'P 1'
#
loop_
_entity.id
_entity.type
_entity.pdbx_description
1 polymer ?
#
loop_
_entity_poly.entity_id
_entity_poly.type
_entity_poly.pdbx_seq_one_letter_code
_entity_poly.pdbx_strand_id
1 'polypeptide(L)'
;APRSNPIRLLRLAPPISLALIGFDFSFRCCSRSFGIPARVFAEKMGQIQYSEKYFDDTYEYRHVVLPPDVAKLLPKNRLLSENEWRAIGVQQSRGWVHYAIHRPEPHIMLFRRPLNYQQQQENQAQQNMLAK
;
A
#
# COMPACT_ATOMS: atom_id res chain seq x y z
N ALA A 1 18.20 -51.08 34.69
CA ALA A 1 18.20 -49.61 34.88
C ALA A 1 16.98 -49.03 34.17
N PRO A 2 16.11 -48.27 34.86
CA PRO A 2 14.80 -47.89 34.33
C PRO A 2 14.74 -46.43 33.84
N ARG A 3 13.76 -46.20 32.94
CA ARG A 3 13.10 -44.93 32.55
C ARG A 3 13.87 -43.92 31.68
N SER A 4 13.36 -43.72 30.47
CA SER A 4 12.91 -42.38 30.04
C SER A 4 12.07 -42.44 28.75
N ASN A 5 10.81 -42.08 28.90
CA ASN A 5 9.96 -41.36 27.94
C ASN A 5 9.12 -40.42 28.83
N PRO A 6 8.85 -39.15 28.48
CA PRO A 6 7.88 -38.86 27.40
C PRO A 6 8.08 -37.55 26.58
N ILE A 7 7.57 -37.58 25.34
CA ILE A 7 6.71 -36.61 24.60
C ILE A 7 6.79 -35.09 24.90
N ARG A 8 6.75 -34.31 23.79
CA ARG A 8 6.43 -32.88 23.57
C ARG A 8 7.63 -31.94 23.74
N LEU A 9 7.87 -30.97 22.84
CA LEU A 9 6.95 -29.89 22.49
C LEU A 9 7.52 -29.11 21.28
N LEU A 10 6.64 -28.63 20.41
CA LEU A 10 6.92 -27.65 19.36
C LEU A 10 7.81 -26.49 19.86
N ARG A 11 8.81 -26.11 19.07
CA ARG A 11 9.32 -24.73 19.00
C ARG A 11 9.53 -24.42 17.52
N LEU A 12 8.60 -23.69 16.93
CA LEU A 12 8.67 -22.22 16.78
C LEU A 12 9.76 -21.85 15.79
N ALA A 13 9.31 -21.59 14.56
CA ALA A 13 10.04 -20.84 13.57
C ALA A 13 10.46 -19.47 14.15
N PRO A 14 11.73 -19.06 14.00
CA PRO A 14 12.13 -17.67 14.09
C PRO A 14 12.42 -17.13 12.67
N PRO A 15 12.64 -15.83 12.50
CA PRO A 15 11.64 -14.90 11.99
C PRO A 15 11.96 -14.49 10.55
N ILE A 16 10.92 -14.09 9.82
CA ILE A 16 11.06 -13.40 8.54
C ILE A 16 11.76 -12.07 8.82
N SER A 17 13.08 -12.06 8.58
CA SER A 17 13.89 -10.85 8.53
C SER A 17 14.24 -10.63 7.06
N LEU A 18 13.67 -9.60 6.46
CA LEU A 18 14.46 -8.46 6.04
C LEU A 18 13.52 -7.36 5.56
N ALA A 19 13.43 -6.33 6.40
CA ALA A 19 13.08 -5.00 6.00
C ALA A 19 13.99 -4.55 4.84
N LEU A 20 13.43 -4.50 3.63
CA LEU A 20 13.91 -3.69 2.53
C LEU A 20 12.71 -3.06 1.83
N ILE A 21 11.93 -2.30 2.57
CA ILE A 21 11.19 -1.19 1.98
C ILE A 21 11.98 0.05 2.34
N GLY A 22 13.02 0.33 1.55
CA GLY A 22 13.56 1.67 1.43
C GLY A 22 12.48 2.57 0.84
N PHE A 23 11.57 3.04 1.70
CA PHE A 23 10.67 4.14 1.37
C PHE A 23 11.42 5.41 1.76
N ASP A 24 12.22 5.90 0.83
CA ASP A 24 12.85 7.21 0.94
C ASP A 24 11.74 8.23 1.22
N PHE A 25 11.81 8.80 2.42
CA PHE A 25 10.85 9.70 3.02
C PHE A 25 10.97 11.06 2.33
N SER A 26 10.52 11.13 1.07
CA SER A 26 10.32 12.40 0.37
C SER A 26 9.07 13.11 0.89
N PHE A 27 9.04 13.39 2.19
CA PHE A 27 8.24 14.47 2.78
C PHE A 27 8.93 15.81 2.52
N ARG A 28 9.33 16.07 1.27
CA ARG A 28 9.72 17.42 0.86
C ARG A 28 8.50 18.12 0.29
N CYS A 29 7.79 18.79 1.19
CA CYS A 29 7.02 20.00 0.98
C CYS A 29 5.90 19.96 -0.10
N CYS A 30 4.71 19.53 0.32
CA CYS A 30 3.45 19.92 -0.33
C CYS A 30 2.55 20.68 0.67
N SER A 31 3.14 21.56 1.48
CA SER A 31 2.36 22.48 2.35
C SER A 31 1.95 23.72 1.55
N ARG A 32 1.01 23.60 0.60
CA ARG A 32 0.26 24.78 0.15
C ARG A 32 -1.15 24.61 -0.43
N SER A 33 -1.77 23.43 -0.40
CA SER A 33 -3.05 23.27 -1.12
C SER A 33 -4.27 22.87 -0.29
N PHE A 34 -4.15 22.53 1.00
CA PHE A 34 -5.30 21.99 1.76
C PHE A 34 -5.71 22.77 3.03
N GLY A 35 -5.01 23.85 3.42
CA GLY A 35 -5.44 24.68 4.57
C GLY A 35 -5.46 23.98 5.94
N ILE A 36 -5.01 22.73 6.04
CA ILE A 36 -4.90 21.98 7.30
C ILE A 36 -3.51 22.19 7.88
N PRO A 37 -3.37 22.55 9.17
CA PRO A 37 -2.06 22.63 9.81
C PRO A 37 -1.37 21.25 9.75
N ALA A 38 -0.11 21.22 9.31
CA ALA A 38 0.65 19.98 9.05
C ALA A 38 0.65 18.98 10.22
N ARG A 39 0.49 19.47 11.46
CA ARG A 39 0.39 18.67 12.69
C ARG A 39 -0.89 17.82 12.72
N VAL A 40 -2.03 18.38 12.30
CA VAL A 40 -3.33 17.68 12.24
C VAL A 40 -3.35 16.69 11.08
N PHE A 41 -2.70 17.03 9.96
CA PHE A 41 -2.58 16.12 8.82
C PHE A 41 -1.78 14.85 9.19
N ALA A 42 -0.66 15.00 9.89
CA ALA A 42 0.16 13.87 10.35
C ALA A 42 -0.58 12.94 11.32
N GLU A 43 -1.35 13.51 12.26
CA GLU A 43 -2.17 12.73 13.21
C GLU A 43 -3.28 11.96 12.50
N LYS A 44 -3.98 12.60 11.55
CA LYS A 44 -5.06 11.97 10.77
C LYS A 44 -4.55 10.92 9.79
N MET A 45 -3.35 11.09 9.22
CA MET A 45 -2.72 10.09 8.34
C MET A 45 -2.32 8.81 9.07
N GLY A 46 -2.08 8.86 10.39
CA GLY A 46 -1.84 7.67 11.21
C GLY A 46 -3.04 6.74 11.34
N GLN A 47 -4.25 7.22 11.00
CA GLN A 47 -5.49 6.46 11.05
C GLN A 47 -5.86 5.79 9.72
N ILE A 48 -4.99 5.87 8.69
CA ILE A 48 -5.20 5.17 7.42
C ILE A 48 -5.12 3.66 7.68
N GLN A 49 -6.23 2.97 7.44
CA GLN A 49 -6.30 1.51 7.59
C GLN A 49 -6.10 0.84 6.24
N TYR A 50 -5.27 -0.21 6.25
CA TYR A 50 -4.99 -1.02 5.07
C TYR A 50 -5.67 -2.37 5.23
N SER A 51 -6.40 -2.79 4.21
CA SER A 51 -7.00 -4.13 4.20
C SER A 51 -5.97 -5.21 3.89
N GLU A 52 -6.36 -6.44 4.20
CA GLU A 52 -5.72 -7.63 3.66
C GLU A 52 -5.80 -7.63 2.13
N LYS A 53 -4.80 -8.24 1.49
CA LYS A 53 -4.78 -8.41 0.03
C LYS A 53 -5.61 -9.63 -0.32
N TYR A 54 -6.43 -9.50 -1.34
CA TYR A 54 -7.13 -10.63 -1.96
C TYR A 54 -6.68 -10.79 -3.41
N PHE A 55 -6.62 -12.03 -3.84
CA PHE A 55 -6.08 -12.41 -5.14
C PHE A 55 -7.19 -13.04 -5.97
N ASP A 56 -7.19 -12.68 -7.24
CA ASP A 56 -7.98 -13.31 -8.28
C ASP A 56 -7.00 -13.99 -9.26
N ASP A 57 -7.51 -14.60 -10.33
CA ASP A 57 -6.66 -15.33 -11.28
C ASP A 57 -5.71 -14.40 -12.06
N THR A 58 -6.07 -13.12 -12.20
CA THR A 58 -5.33 -12.14 -13.03
C THR A 58 -4.77 -10.96 -12.23
N TYR A 59 -5.43 -10.58 -11.13
CA TYR A 59 -5.14 -9.35 -10.40
C TYR A 59 -5.08 -9.58 -8.88
N GLU A 60 -4.23 -8.81 -8.21
CA GLU A 60 -4.30 -8.61 -6.77
C GLU A 60 -5.04 -7.32 -6.45
N TYR A 61 -5.79 -7.35 -5.36
CA TYR A 61 -6.63 -6.25 -4.92
C TYR A 61 -6.38 -5.93 -3.45
N ARG A 62 -6.58 -4.65 -3.12
CA ARG A 62 -6.51 -4.13 -1.75
C ARG A 62 -7.38 -2.88 -1.67
N HIS A 63 -8.02 -2.67 -0.53
CA HIS A 63 -8.66 -1.40 -0.24
C HIS A 63 -7.92 -0.65 0.87
N VAL A 64 -7.95 0.67 0.76
CA VAL A 64 -7.40 1.58 1.76
C VAL A 64 -8.54 2.43 2.29
N VAL A 65 -8.67 2.46 3.61
CA VAL A 65 -9.69 3.25 4.30
C VAL A 65 -9.03 4.52 4.80
N LEU A 66 -9.43 5.65 4.22
CA LEU A 66 -8.97 6.96 4.61
C LEU A 66 -9.87 7.57 5.69
N PRO A 67 -9.36 8.53 6.48
CA PRO A 67 -10.20 9.34 7.35
C PRO A 67 -11.27 10.06 6.53
N PRO A 68 -12.54 10.08 6.98
CA PRO A 68 -13.64 10.69 6.24
C PRO A 68 -13.44 12.21 6.03
N ASP A 69 -12.69 12.87 6.91
CA ASP A 69 -12.36 14.29 6.80
C ASP A 69 -11.50 14.60 5.56
N VAL A 70 -10.54 13.72 5.26
CA VAL A 70 -9.66 13.86 4.10
C VAL A 70 -10.39 13.45 2.83
N ALA A 71 -11.19 12.39 2.88
CA ALA A 71 -11.95 11.89 1.74
C ALA A 71 -12.98 12.90 1.19
N LYS A 72 -13.52 13.77 2.05
CA LYS A 72 -14.46 14.84 1.64
C LYS A 72 -13.79 15.92 0.79
N LEU A 73 -12.49 16.15 0.97
CA LEU A 73 -11.72 17.17 0.24
C LEU A 73 -11.32 16.70 -1.16
N LEU A 74 -11.46 15.40 -1.45
CA LEU A 74 -11.05 14.82 -2.71
C LEU A 74 -12.15 14.94 -3.77
N PRO A 75 -11.77 15.19 -5.04
CA PRO A 75 -12.72 15.19 -6.13
C PRO A 75 -13.27 13.77 -6.37
N LYS A 76 -14.58 13.58 -6.15
CA LYS A 76 -15.27 12.27 -6.26
C LYS A 76 -15.58 11.85 -7.70
N ASN A 77 -15.27 12.70 -8.68
CA ASN A 77 -15.68 12.54 -10.07
C ASN A 77 -14.58 11.93 -10.95
N ARG A 78 -13.41 11.65 -10.38
CA ARG A 78 -12.21 11.25 -11.12
C ARG A 78 -11.41 10.19 -10.36
N LEU A 79 -10.83 9.25 -11.11
CA LEU A 79 -9.83 8.32 -10.60
C LEU A 79 -8.51 9.04 -10.32
N LEU A 80 -7.94 8.77 -9.14
CA LEU A 80 -6.66 9.32 -8.72
C LEU A 80 -5.50 8.57 -9.39
N SER A 81 -4.55 9.33 -9.91
CA SER A 81 -3.26 8.81 -10.40
C SER A 81 -2.30 8.49 -9.24
N GLU A 82 -1.23 7.74 -9.51
CA GLU A 82 -0.21 7.37 -8.50
C GLU A 82 0.26 8.55 -7.66
N ASN A 83 0.60 9.66 -8.30
CA ASN A 83 1.08 10.84 -7.61
C ASN A 83 0.01 11.50 -6.73
N GLU A 84 -1.25 11.45 -7.15
CA GLU A 84 -2.36 12.09 -6.43
C GLU A 84 -2.66 11.35 -5.13
N TRP A 85 -2.77 10.02 -5.15
CA TRP A 85 -3.02 9.27 -3.91
C TRP A 85 -1.80 9.21 -2.99
N ARG A 86 -0.58 9.27 -3.53
CA ARG A 86 0.64 9.43 -2.73
C ARG A 86 0.66 10.77 -1.99
N ALA A 87 0.19 11.84 -2.63
CA ALA A 87 0.12 13.18 -2.01
C ALA A 87 -0.87 13.24 -0.83
N ILE A 88 -1.87 12.35 -0.81
CA ILE A 88 -2.83 12.23 0.29
C ILE A 88 -2.21 11.54 1.52
N GLY A 89 -1.06 10.88 1.35
CA GLY A 89 -0.38 10.13 2.42
C GLY A 89 -0.60 8.62 2.36
N VAL A 90 -1.24 8.11 1.30
CA VAL A 90 -1.35 6.65 1.09
C VAL A 90 0.02 6.12 0.68
N GLN A 91 0.56 5.20 1.49
CA GLN A 91 1.88 4.62 1.30
C GLN A 91 1.74 3.15 0.91
N GLN A 92 2.02 2.85 -0.35
CA GLN A 92 2.00 1.49 -0.88
C GLN A 92 3.13 1.28 -1.91
N SER A 93 3.39 0.00 -2.22
CA SER A 93 4.35 -0.40 -3.26
C SER A 93 3.97 0.21 -4.62
N ARG A 94 4.89 0.17 -5.60
CA ARG A 94 4.59 0.60 -6.97
C ARG A 94 3.66 -0.40 -7.67
N GLY A 95 3.00 0.07 -8.73
CA GLY A 95 2.17 -0.76 -9.61
C GLY A 95 0.69 -0.90 -9.21
N TRP A 96 0.27 -0.26 -8.12
CA TRP A 96 -1.14 -0.23 -7.75
C TRP A 96 -1.90 0.87 -8.50
N VAL A 97 -3.06 0.50 -9.01
CA VAL A 97 -3.93 1.37 -9.78
C VAL A 97 -5.27 1.50 -9.07
N HIS A 98 -5.68 2.74 -8.81
CA HIS A 98 -7.00 3.04 -8.28
C HIS A 98 -8.03 2.92 -9.40
N TYR A 99 -8.90 1.90 -9.34
CA TYR A 99 -9.72 1.52 -10.50
C TYR A 99 -11.20 1.89 -10.38
N ALA A 100 -11.71 2.06 -9.17
CA ALA A 100 -13.12 2.35 -8.94
C ALA A 100 -13.33 3.22 -7.70
N ILE A 101 -14.37 4.06 -7.76
CA ILE A 101 -14.80 4.91 -6.66
C ILE A 101 -16.07 4.29 -6.07
N HIS A 102 -16.04 4.02 -4.76
CA HIS A 102 -17.22 3.55 -4.07
C HIS A 102 -18.13 4.74 -3.71
N ARG A 103 -19.32 4.83 -4.35
CA ARG A 103 -20.23 5.97 -4.17
C ARG A 103 -20.81 6.13 -2.75
N PRO A 104 -21.27 5.07 -2.06
CA PRO A 104 -21.84 5.25 -0.73
C PRO A 104 -20.77 5.54 0.33
N GLU A 105 -19.54 5.02 0.15
CA GLU A 105 -18.42 5.23 1.08
C GLU A 105 -17.16 5.75 0.35
N PRO A 106 -17.06 7.08 0.08
CA PRO A 106 -15.95 7.66 -0.68
C PRO A 106 -14.61 7.64 0.08
N HIS A 107 -14.63 7.26 1.35
CA HIS A 107 -13.45 7.12 2.18
C HIS A 107 -12.74 5.78 1.96
N ILE A 108 -13.34 4.86 1.19
CA ILE A 108 -12.74 3.59 0.77
C ILE A 108 -12.19 3.75 -0.64
N MET A 109 -10.87 3.62 -0.79
CA MET A 109 -10.20 3.59 -2.09
C MET A 109 -9.88 2.16 -2.49
N LEU A 110 -10.26 1.80 -3.72
CA LEU A 110 -10.10 0.46 -4.27
C LEU A 110 -8.90 0.41 -5.22
N PHE A 111 -7.92 -0.43 -4.90
CA PHE A 111 -6.72 -0.61 -5.71
C PHE A 111 -6.67 -2.02 -6.31
N ARG A 112 -6.14 -2.10 -7.52
CA ARG A 112 -5.78 -3.34 -8.20
C ARG A 112 -4.35 -3.28 -8.73
N ARG A 113 -3.66 -4.41 -8.80
CA ARG A 113 -2.35 -4.55 -9.43
C ARG A 113 -2.30 -5.89 -10.19
N PRO A 114 -1.72 -5.96 -11.39
CA PRO A 114 -1.56 -7.24 -12.09
C PRO A 114 -0.56 -8.15 -11.35
N LEU A 115 -0.84 -9.45 -11.30
CA LEU A 115 0.06 -10.42 -10.68
C LEU A 115 1.41 -10.53 -11.41
N ASN A 116 1.40 -10.36 -12.74
CA ASN A 116 2.59 -10.42 -13.59
C ASN A 116 3.47 -9.15 -13.50
N TYR A 117 3.23 -8.27 -12.53
CA TYR A 117 3.94 -6.99 -12.42
C TYR A 117 5.46 -7.17 -12.26
N GLN A 118 5.91 -8.14 -11.48
CA GLN A 118 7.35 -8.40 -11.29
C GLN A 118 8.03 -8.79 -12.60
N GLN A 119 7.43 -9.73 -13.36
CA GLN A 119 7.97 -10.16 -14.65
C GLN A 119 7.99 -9.01 -15.67
N GLN A 120 6.93 -8.20 -15.72
CA GLN A 120 6.89 -7.03 -16.61
C GLN A 120 7.98 -6.03 -16.28
N GLN A 121 8.26 -5.81 -15.00
CA GLN A 121 9.27 -4.86 -14.55
C GLN A 121 10.69 -5.33 -14.91
N GLU A 122 10.98 -6.62 -14.77
CA GLU A 122 12.24 -7.24 -15.19
C GLU A 122 12.43 -7.14 -16.71
N ASN A 123 11.40 -7.48 -17.49
CA ASN A 123 11.46 -7.38 -18.95
C ASN A 123 11.70 -5.94 -19.41
N GLN A 124 11.03 -4.96 -18.79
CA GLN A 124 11.25 -3.55 -19.07
C GLN A 124 12.67 -3.10 -18.66
N ALA A 125 13.17 -3.55 -17.52
CA ALA A 125 14.52 -3.24 -17.08
C ALA A 125 15.58 -3.83 -18.03
N GLN A 126 15.39 -5.07 -18.48
CA GLN A 126 16.26 -5.73 -19.46
C GLN A 126 16.25 -4.99 -20.81
N GLN A 127 15.07 -4.64 -21.32
CA GLN A 127 14.93 -3.87 -22.56
C GLN A 127 15.64 -2.50 -22.45
N ASN A 128 15.49 -1.80 -21.34
CA ASN A 128 16.14 -0.52 -21.11
C ASN A 128 17.67 -0.63 -20.93
N MET A 129 18.18 -1.77 -20.47
CA MET A 129 19.62 -2.04 -20.42
C MET A 129 20.17 -2.40 -21.79
N LEU A 130 19.40 -3.10 -22.64
CA LEU A 130 19.81 -3.47 -23.98
C LEU A 130 19.77 -2.28 -24.97
N ALA A 131 18.92 -1.30 -24.70
CA ALA A 131 18.75 -0.10 -25.51
C ALA A 131 19.75 1.05 -25.18
N LYS A 132 20.70 0.80 -24.27
CA LYS A 132 21.80 1.72 -23.91
C LYS A 132 23.12 1.20 -24.45
#